data_AF-A0A7C1G7A8-F1
#
_entry.id   AF-A0A7C1G7A8-F1
#
_cell.length_a   1.000
_cell.length_b   1.000
_cell.length_c   1.000
_cell.angle_alpha   90.00
_cell.angle_beta   90.00
_cell.angle_gamma   90.00
#
_symmetry.space_group_name_H-M   'P 1'
#
loop_
_entity.id
_entity.type
_entity.pdbx_description
1 polymer ?
#
loop_
_entity_poly.entity_id
_entity_poly.type
_entity_poly.pdbx_seq_one_letter_code
_entity_poly.pdbx_strand_id
1 'polypeptide(L)'
;MKEYLVLFLKGLGMGIANIIPGVSGGTIALITGIFERMIDALKSFDGVAIKLFFTGKWKAFAGHTDLYFLLAVFSGAALAIVLLARVFGYLFDQYPV
;
A
#
# COMPACT_ATOMS: atom_id res chain seq x y z
N MET A 1 -3.96 -2.62 -16.91
CA MET A 1 -3.63 -3.90 -16.22
C MET A 1 -2.16 -4.00 -15.85
N LYS A 2 -1.21 -3.89 -16.79
CA LYS A 2 0.23 -3.97 -16.51
C LYS A 2 0.71 -2.95 -15.46
N GLU A 3 0.22 -1.71 -15.52
CA GLU A 3 0.61 -0.65 -14.57
C GLU A 3 0.16 -0.96 -13.13
N TYR A 4 -1.09 -1.35 -12.92
CA TYR A 4 -1.59 -1.74 -11.60
C TYR A 4 -0.87 -2.96 -11.02
N LEU A 5 -0.46 -3.91 -11.86
CA LEU A 5 0.36 -5.04 -11.43
C LEU A 5 1.74 -4.55 -10.95
N VAL A 6 2.36 -3.61 -11.64
CA VAL A 6 3.64 -3.01 -11.20
C VAL A 6 3.47 -2.27 -9.87
N LEU A 7 2.39 -1.48 -9.71
CA LEU A 7 2.08 -0.80 -8.45
C LEU A 7 1.86 -1.80 -7.30
N PHE A 8 1.17 -2.89 -7.57
CA PHE A 8 0.97 -3.99 -6.62
C PHE A 8 2.30 -4.64 -6.20
N LEU A 9 3.20 -4.92 -7.15
CA LEU A 9 4.54 -5.45 -6.84
C LEU A 9 5.39 -4.47 -6.02
N LYS A 10 5.29 -3.16 -6.30
CA LYS A 10 5.94 -2.13 -5.48
C LYS A 10 5.35 -2.10 -4.06
N GLY A 11 4.03 -2.23 -3.95
CA GLY A 11 3.32 -2.39 -2.67
C GLY A 11 3.77 -3.62 -1.89
N LEU A 12 3.92 -4.76 -2.56
CA LEU A 12 4.50 -5.98 -1.96
C LEU A 12 5.89 -5.70 -1.38
N GLY A 13 6.79 -5.10 -2.17
CA GLY A 13 8.13 -4.75 -1.70
C GLY A 13 8.13 -3.83 -0.48
N MET A 14 7.25 -2.82 -0.48
CA MET A 14 7.04 -1.92 0.66
C MET A 14 6.52 -2.67 1.90
N GLY A 15 5.57 -3.60 1.73
CA GLY A 15 5.03 -4.41 2.83
C GLY A 15 6.07 -5.35 3.45
N ILE A 16 6.90 -5.98 2.62
CA ILE A 16 8.02 -6.82 3.09
C ILE A 16 8.99 -5.97 3.93
N ALA A 17 9.37 -4.80 3.42
CA ALA A 17 10.27 -3.87 4.11
C ALA A 17 9.75 -3.45 5.48
N ASN A 18 8.44 -3.19 5.63
CA ASN A 18 7.86 -2.78 6.92
C ASN A 18 7.89 -3.87 8.00
N ILE A 19 8.10 -5.13 7.65
CA ILE A 19 8.15 -6.24 8.61
C ILE A 19 9.58 -6.51 9.07
N ILE A 20 10.57 -6.28 8.20
CA ILE A 20 11.98 -6.55 8.49
C ILE A 20 12.52 -5.42 9.38
N PRO A 21 12.98 -5.71 10.61
CA PRO A 21 13.55 -4.69 11.48
C PRO A 21 14.73 -3.98 10.82
N GLY A 22 14.72 -2.64 10.87
CA GLY A 22 15.78 -1.82 10.27
C GLY A 22 15.59 -1.51 8.77
N VAL A 23 14.53 -2.01 8.12
CA VAL A 23 14.19 -1.64 6.74
C VAL A 23 12.99 -0.69 6.72
N SER A 24 13.07 0.39 5.95
CA SER A 24 11.99 1.39 5.84
C SER A 24 11.18 1.19 4.56
N GLY A 25 9.87 0.91 4.70
CA GLY A 25 8.97 0.85 3.54
C GLY A 25 8.84 2.18 2.81
N GLY A 26 9.00 3.31 3.52
CA GLY A 26 9.06 4.65 2.89
C GLY A 26 10.24 4.80 1.95
N THR A 27 11.41 4.25 2.31
CA THR A 27 12.60 4.23 1.45
C THR A 27 12.39 3.35 0.21
N ILE A 28 11.71 2.21 0.36
CA ILE A 28 11.34 1.37 -0.80
C ILE A 28 10.37 2.10 -1.71
N ALA A 29 9.36 2.78 -1.17
CA ALA A 29 8.44 3.61 -1.95
C ALA A 29 9.18 4.73 -2.70
N LEU A 30 10.22 5.31 -2.10
CA LEU A 30 11.05 6.36 -2.71
C LEU A 30 11.88 5.82 -3.87
N ILE A 31 12.65 4.75 -3.62
CA ILE A 31 13.50 4.11 -4.64
C ILE A 31 12.67 3.56 -5.80
N THR A 32 11.47 3.05 -5.53
CA THR A 32 10.55 2.56 -6.56
C THR A 32 9.75 3.68 -7.24
N GLY A 33 9.95 4.95 -6.83
CA GLY A 33 9.37 6.14 -7.48
C GLY A 33 7.87 6.32 -7.25
N ILE A 34 7.29 5.72 -6.21
CA ILE A 34 5.86 5.88 -5.86
C ILE A 34 5.63 6.76 -4.64
N PHE A 35 6.70 7.19 -3.96
CA PHE A 35 6.61 7.93 -2.71
C PHE A 35 5.83 9.24 -2.84
N GLU A 36 6.22 10.12 -3.76
CA GLU A 36 5.54 11.42 -3.96
C GLU A 36 4.06 11.23 -4.29
N ARG A 37 3.75 10.35 -5.25
CA ARG A 37 2.37 10.02 -5.63
C ARG A 37 1.55 9.48 -4.45
N MET A 38 2.16 8.68 -3.58
CA MET A 38 1.51 8.18 -2.38
C MET A 38 1.23 9.28 -1.37
N ILE A 39 2.19 10.19 -1.15
CA ILE A 39 1.99 11.34 -0.26
C ILE A 39 0.89 12.24 -0.80
N ASP A 40 0.87 12.54 -2.10
CA ASP A 40 -0.15 13.38 -2.71
C ASP A 40 -1.54 12.74 -2.67
N ALA A 41 -1.63 11.44 -2.97
CA ALA A 41 -2.87 10.68 -2.88
C ALA A 41 -3.40 10.60 -1.43
N LEU A 42 -2.53 10.54 -0.43
CA LEU A 42 -2.94 10.59 0.99
C LEU A 42 -3.35 12.02 1.41
N LYS A 43 -2.66 13.05 0.93
CA LYS A 43 -3.00 14.46 1.19
C LYS A 43 -4.33 14.87 0.57
N SER A 44 -4.73 14.24 -0.54
CA SER A 44 -6.01 14.55 -1.20
C SER A 44 -7.23 13.98 -0.48
N PHE A 45 -7.07 13.28 0.65
CA PHE A 45 -8.17 13.04 1.60
C PHE A 45 -8.49 14.29 2.42
N ASP A 46 -8.90 15.34 1.73
CA ASP A 46 -9.24 16.65 2.28
C ASP A 46 -10.76 16.84 2.43
N GLY A 47 -11.19 18.06 2.77
CA GLY A 47 -12.61 18.39 2.86
C GLY A 47 -13.39 18.18 1.56
N VAL A 48 -12.72 18.23 0.39
CA VAL A 48 -13.33 17.95 -0.91
C VAL A 48 -13.60 16.45 -1.03
N ALA A 49 -12.63 15.61 -0.69
CA ALA A 49 -12.81 14.15 -0.67
C ALA A 49 -13.98 13.74 0.23
N ILE A 50 -14.06 14.30 1.44
CA ILE A 50 -15.15 14.02 2.39
C ILE A 50 -16.50 14.42 1.77
N LYS A 51 -16.60 15.62 1.19
CA LYS A 51 -17.83 16.07 0.52
C LYS A 51 -18.20 15.16 -0.65
N LEU A 52 -17.24 14.76 -1.49
CA LEU A 52 -17.47 13.87 -2.63
C LEU A 52 -17.96 12.48 -2.19
N PHE A 53 -17.42 11.96 -1.07
CA PHE A 53 -17.84 10.71 -0.47
C PHE A 53 -19.29 10.77 0.02
N PHE A 54 -19.65 11.78 0.83
CA PHE A 54 -21.00 11.91 1.37
C PHE A 54 -22.05 12.33 0.33
N THR A 55 -21.65 12.96 -0.77
CA THR A 55 -22.55 13.29 -1.89
C THR A 55 -22.75 12.12 -2.86
N GLY A 56 -22.14 10.95 -2.61
CA GLY A 56 -22.29 9.75 -3.44
C GLY A 56 -21.56 9.84 -4.78
N LYS A 57 -20.64 10.80 -4.96
CA LYS A 57 -19.88 10.99 -6.21
C LYS A 57 -18.64 10.11 -6.24
N TRP A 58 -18.85 8.79 -6.17
CA TRP A 58 -17.78 7.78 -6.03
C TRP A 58 -16.69 7.85 -7.10
N LYS A 59 -17.05 8.11 -8.37
CA LYS A 59 -16.06 8.25 -9.46
C LYS A 59 -15.17 9.48 -9.27
N ALA A 60 -15.75 10.61 -8.87
CA ALA A 60 -15.00 11.84 -8.63
C ALA A 60 -14.14 11.73 -7.38
N PHE A 61 -14.66 11.09 -6.32
CA PHE A 61 -13.89 10.74 -5.13
C PHE A 61 -12.68 9.88 -5.50
N ALA A 62 -12.88 8.78 -6.23
CA ALA A 62 -11.81 7.86 -6.61
C ALA A 62 -10.73 8.52 -7.48
N GLY A 63 -11.11 9.47 -8.34
CA GLY A 63 -10.15 10.27 -9.11
C GLY A 63 -9.39 11.28 -8.26
N HIS A 64 -10.07 11.96 -7.33
CA HIS A 64 -9.48 12.97 -6.44
C HIS A 64 -8.47 12.35 -5.46
N THR A 65 -8.79 11.19 -4.90
CA THR A 65 -7.94 10.50 -3.92
C THR A 65 -6.92 9.54 -4.54
N ASP A 66 -6.85 9.47 -5.88
CA ASP A 66 -6.09 8.45 -6.61
C ASP A 66 -6.30 7.03 -6.04
N LEU A 67 -7.58 6.69 -5.80
CA LEU A 67 -7.95 5.54 -4.98
C LEU A 67 -7.45 4.21 -5.57
N TYR A 68 -7.43 4.07 -6.89
CA TYR A 68 -6.96 2.86 -7.55
C TYR A 68 -5.46 2.63 -7.36
N PHE A 69 -4.65 3.71 -7.34
CA PHE A 69 -3.24 3.63 -7.00
C PHE A 69 -3.06 3.14 -5.56
N LEU A 70 -3.77 3.77 -4.60
CA LEU A 70 -3.68 3.40 -3.20
C LEU A 70 -4.12 1.95 -2.98
N LEU A 71 -5.23 1.53 -3.59
CA LEU A 71 -5.70 0.15 -3.52
C LEU A 71 -4.67 -0.84 -4.09
N ALA A 72 -4.02 -0.53 -5.21
CA ALA A 72 -2.99 -1.41 -5.77
C ALA A 72 -1.78 -1.54 -4.83
N VAL A 73 -1.26 -0.43 -4.31
CA VAL A 73 -0.10 -0.43 -3.41
C VAL A 73 -0.44 -1.08 -2.07
N PHE A 74 -1.54 -0.69 -1.43
CA PHE A 74 -1.94 -1.23 -0.13
C PHE A 74 -2.37 -2.70 -0.19
N SER A 75 -3.00 -3.16 -1.27
CA SER A 75 -3.30 -4.58 -1.42
C SER A 75 -2.04 -5.42 -1.56
N GLY A 76 -1.02 -4.92 -2.27
CA GLY A 76 0.30 -5.53 -2.32
C GLY A 76 0.96 -5.57 -0.94
N ALA A 77 0.98 -4.46 -0.23
CA ALA A 77 1.57 -4.38 1.11
C ALA A 77 0.86 -5.30 2.12
N ALA A 78 -0.47 -5.31 2.12
CA ALA A 78 -1.28 -6.17 2.98
C ALA A 78 -1.03 -7.66 2.68
N LEU A 79 -0.95 -8.04 1.40
CA LEU A 79 -0.63 -9.42 1.03
C LEU A 79 0.76 -9.83 1.53
N ALA A 80 1.77 -8.97 1.35
CA ALA A 80 3.11 -9.21 1.89
C ALA A 80 3.08 -9.45 3.41
N ILE A 81 2.33 -8.62 4.13
CA ILE A 81 2.21 -8.73 5.59
C ILE A 81 1.57 -10.04 6.01
N VAL A 82 0.44 -10.40 5.38
CA VAL A 82 -0.26 -11.65 5.69
C VAL A 82 0.61 -12.87 5.37
N LEU A 83 1.28 -12.88 4.22
CA LEU A 83 2.15 -14.00 3.82
C LEU A 83 3.33 -14.17 4.79
N LEU A 84 4.02 -13.08 5.14
CA LEU A 84 5.14 -13.13 6.08
C LEU A 84 4.69 -13.54 7.49
N ALA A 85 3.53 -13.05 7.96
CA ALA A 85 2.98 -13.47 9.24
C ALA A 85 2.70 -14.99 9.27
N ARG A 86 2.18 -15.56 8.18
CA ARG A 86 1.96 -17.01 8.05
C ARG A 86 3.27 -17.79 8.03
N VAL A 87 4.26 -17.31 7.29
CA VAL A 87 5.59 -17.93 7.20
C VAL A 87 6.29 -17.90 8.55
N PHE A 88 6.28 -16.78 9.27
CA PHE A 88 6.86 -16.69 10.61
C PHE A 88 6.12 -17.55 11.62
N GLY A 89 4.78 -17.60 11.58
CA GLY A 89 4.01 -18.52 12.42
C GLY A 89 4.45 -19.97 12.21
N TYR A 90 4.56 -20.41 10.95
CA TYR A 90 5.07 -21.75 10.62
C TYR A 90 6.51 -21.97 11.11
N LEU A 91 7.39 -21.00 10.91
CA LEU A 91 8.79 -21.10 11.33
C LEU A 91 8.92 -21.19 12.85
N PHE A 92 8.16 -20.41 13.61
CA PHE A 92 8.19 -20.46 15.07
C PHE A 92 7.61 -21.76 15.62
N ASP A 93 6.59 -22.33 14.98
CA ASP A 93 6.01 -23.61 15.39
C ASP A 93 6.96 -24.79 15.13
N GLN A 94 7.69 -24.77 14.01
CA GLN A 94 8.58 -25.87 13.61
C GLN A 94 10.02 -25.74 14.12
N TYR A 95 10.49 -24.51 14.31
CA TYR A 95 11.82 -24.18 14.81
C TYR A 95 11.70 -23.23 16.01
N PRO A 96 11.21 -23.74 17.16
CA PRO A 96 11.18 -22.94 18.38
C PRO A 96 12.62 -22.60 18.78
N VAL A 97 12.89 -21.30 18.91
CA VAL A 97 14.15 -20.71 19.39
C VAL A 97 14.12 -20.49 20.89
#